data_AF-A0A843WBW2-F1
#
_entry.id   AF-A0A843WBW2-F1
#
_cell.length_a   1.000
_cell.length_b   1.000
_cell.length_c   1.000
_cell.angle_alpha   90.00
_cell.angle_beta   90.00
_cell.angle_gamma   90.00
#
_symmetry.space_group_name_H-M   'P 1'
#
loop_
_entity.id
_entity.type
_entity.pdbx_description
1 polymer ?
#
loop_
_entity_poly.entity_id
_entity_poly.type
_entity_poly.pdbx_seq_one_letter_code
_entity_poly.pdbx_strand_id
1 'polypeptide(L)'
;MKGVRCKRVARCISSVGLYVPGGTAVLPSTALMLSVPAQIAGCKIVVLATPPGRDGSICKEVLYCAKKAGVTHILKAGGAQAVSAMAWGTSSCPKVCWGCAGGGSIVRGWEKVMVGGLRQHAGRVGGGDVGGLGKAWAHGLEWGSPAWGMGSARPVSMAEQACLGKVPQSEPSLKCPFFKSTNTKFCYFNNKYQVLHGWALAALRGVEKIFGPGNQYVTAAKMILQNSEAMVSIDMPAGPSEVLVIADKHANPVHIAADLLSQAEHGPDSQVVLVIAGDGVDVDAIEEEISKQCASLPRAEFASKALSHSFIVFARDMIEAISFSNLYAPEHLIINVKDADKWEEFIENAGSVFLGQWSPESVGDYASGTNHVLPTYGYARMYGGVSLDSFVKHITVQSLTEEGLRSLGPHVAKLAEVEGLEAHKRAVTLRLQDIEAALPK
;
A
#
# COMPACT_ATOMS: atom_id res chain seq x y z
N MET A 1 11.45 6.43 37.76
CA MET A 1 12.03 7.64 38.42
C MET A 1 10.90 8.51 38.91
N LYS A 2 10.91 8.89 40.19
CA LYS A 2 9.91 9.81 40.73
C LYS A 2 10.05 11.18 40.05
N GLY A 3 8.93 11.85 39.78
CA GLY A 3 8.96 13.18 39.16
C GLY A 3 9.24 13.22 37.65
N VAL A 4 9.43 12.08 36.97
CA VAL A 4 9.60 11.95 35.51
C VAL A 4 8.45 11.11 34.96
N ARG A 5 7.57 11.72 34.15
CA ARG A 5 6.44 11.03 33.52
C ARG A 5 6.61 10.99 32.01
N CYS A 6 6.44 9.82 31.42
CA CYS A 6 6.43 9.60 29.97
C CYS A 6 5.13 8.88 29.58
N LYS A 7 4.53 9.25 28.44
CA LYS A 7 3.32 8.63 27.90
C LYS A 7 3.38 8.59 26.37
N ARG A 8 2.70 7.61 25.76
CA ARG A 8 2.42 7.56 24.32
C ARG A 8 0.94 7.87 24.05
N VAL A 9 0.65 8.74 23.09
CA VAL A 9 -0.72 9.09 22.70
C VAL A 9 -0.91 8.88 21.19
N ALA A 10 -2.01 8.24 20.80
CA ALA A 10 -2.35 8.03 19.39
C ALA A 10 -3.05 9.27 18.81
N ARG A 11 -2.71 9.63 17.57
CA ARG A 11 -3.40 10.66 16.76
C ARG A 11 -3.55 10.15 15.34
N CYS A 12 -4.75 10.23 14.78
CA CYS A 12 -4.98 9.86 13.38
C CYS A 12 -4.07 10.63 12.43
N ILE A 13 -3.72 9.96 11.33
CA ILE A 13 -3.29 10.66 10.12
C ILE A 13 -4.50 11.44 9.60
N SER A 14 -4.31 12.71 9.26
CA SER A 14 -5.41 13.63 8.98
C SER A 14 -6.05 13.29 7.63
N SER A 15 -5.23 12.93 6.64
CA SER A 15 -5.66 12.63 5.29
C SER A 15 -5.00 11.38 4.73
N VAL A 16 -5.82 10.46 4.22
CA VAL A 16 -5.37 9.17 3.69
C VAL A 16 -6.00 8.88 2.31
N GLY A 17 -5.21 8.27 1.44
CA GLY A 17 -5.65 7.77 0.14
C GLY A 17 -5.73 6.24 0.16
N LEU A 18 -6.84 5.67 -0.29
CA LEU A 18 -7.11 4.25 -0.30
C LEU A 18 -7.25 3.80 -1.76
N TYR A 19 -6.31 3.01 -2.26
CA TYR A 19 -6.40 2.45 -3.60
C TYR A 19 -7.16 1.11 -3.55
N VAL A 20 -8.25 1.04 -4.30
CA VAL A 20 -9.05 -0.17 -4.48
C VAL A 20 -8.88 -0.63 -5.93
N PRO A 21 -8.30 -1.82 -6.18
CA PRO A 21 -8.17 -2.33 -7.54
C PRO A 21 -9.52 -2.49 -8.22
N GLY A 22 -9.49 -2.36 -9.54
CA GLY A 22 -10.63 -2.59 -10.42
C GLY A 22 -10.15 -2.95 -11.83
N GLY A 23 -11.08 -3.15 -12.76
CA GLY A 23 -10.78 -3.52 -14.14
C GLY A 23 -11.23 -4.95 -14.44
N THR A 24 -10.33 -5.92 -14.31
CA THR A 24 -10.61 -7.36 -14.57
C THR A 24 -11.34 -8.05 -13.41
N ALA A 25 -11.30 -7.45 -12.21
CA ALA A 25 -12.06 -7.87 -11.03
C ALA A 25 -12.55 -6.63 -10.28
N VAL A 26 -13.59 -6.80 -9.47
CA VAL A 26 -14.21 -5.74 -8.68
C VAL A 26 -14.09 -6.12 -7.21
N LEU A 27 -13.40 -5.30 -6.41
CA LEU A 27 -13.00 -5.65 -5.04
C LEU A 27 -13.65 -4.77 -3.96
N PRO A 28 -14.94 -4.97 -3.63
CA PRO A 28 -15.58 -4.27 -2.52
C PRO A 28 -15.02 -4.68 -1.16
N SER A 29 -14.45 -5.89 -1.03
CA SER A 29 -13.73 -6.34 0.16
C SER A 29 -12.56 -5.41 0.50
N THR A 30 -11.69 -5.11 -0.47
CA THR A 30 -10.57 -4.16 -0.27
C THR A 30 -11.04 -2.77 0.15
N ALA A 31 -12.20 -2.32 -0.35
CA ALA A 31 -12.78 -1.07 0.11
C ALA A 31 -13.06 -1.11 1.62
N LEU A 32 -13.64 -2.19 2.15
CA LEU A 32 -13.87 -2.37 3.59
C LEU A 32 -12.55 -2.47 4.37
N MET A 33 -11.62 -3.31 3.91
CA MET A 33 -10.35 -3.55 4.60
C MET A 33 -9.51 -2.28 4.79
N LEU A 34 -9.64 -1.31 3.89
CA LEU A 34 -8.96 -0.02 4.01
C LEU A 34 -9.77 1.05 4.74
N SER A 35 -11.07 1.14 4.46
CA SER A 35 -11.89 2.25 4.96
C SER A 35 -12.38 2.06 6.39
N VAL A 36 -12.61 0.82 6.85
CA VAL A 36 -13.03 0.54 8.23
C VAL A 36 -11.96 0.97 9.25
N PRO A 37 -10.68 0.57 9.16
CA PRO A 37 -9.67 1.06 10.10
C PRO A 37 -9.44 2.57 10.00
N ALA A 38 -9.54 3.17 8.81
CA ALA A 38 -9.48 4.63 8.65
C ALA A 38 -10.62 5.36 9.41
N GLN A 39 -11.83 4.79 9.36
CA GLN A 39 -13.01 5.28 10.08
C GLN A 39 -12.80 5.17 11.59
N ILE A 40 -12.34 4.02 12.08
CA ILE A 40 -12.08 3.77 13.51
C ILE A 40 -11.00 4.72 14.03
N ALA A 41 -9.93 4.95 13.25
CA ALA A 41 -8.88 5.91 13.59
C ALA A 41 -9.40 7.36 13.67
N GLY A 42 -10.48 7.67 12.94
CA GLY A 42 -11.06 9.01 12.88
C GLY A 42 -10.37 9.95 11.88
N CYS A 43 -9.76 9.39 10.82
CA CYS A 43 -9.18 10.14 9.71
C CYS A 43 -10.20 11.13 9.13
N LYS A 44 -9.76 12.38 8.88
CA LYS A 44 -10.68 13.47 8.50
C LYS A 44 -10.97 13.49 7.01
N ILE A 45 -9.96 13.21 6.20
CA ILE A 45 -10.06 13.12 4.75
C ILE A 45 -9.68 11.71 4.36
N VAL A 46 -10.62 11.01 3.75
CA VAL A 46 -10.43 9.65 3.23
C VAL A 46 -10.80 9.67 1.75
N VAL A 47 -9.80 9.52 0.89
CA VAL A 47 -9.95 9.50 -0.57
C VAL A 47 -9.86 8.07 -1.05
N LEU A 48 -10.91 7.53 -1.67
CA LEU A 48 -10.88 6.19 -2.25
C LEU A 48 -10.71 6.29 -3.77
N ALA A 49 -9.61 5.76 -4.27
CA ALA A 49 -9.32 5.66 -5.69
C ALA A 49 -9.72 4.29 -6.23
N THR A 50 -10.50 4.28 -7.32
CA THR A 50 -10.85 3.05 -8.03
C THR A 50 -11.04 3.37 -9.52
N PRO A 51 -10.52 2.55 -10.44
CA PRO A 51 -10.73 2.75 -11.87
C PRO A 51 -12.23 2.58 -12.21
N PRO A 52 -12.81 3.45 -13.06
CA PRO A 52 -14.17 3.28 -13.54
C PRO A 52 -14.27 2.13 -14.55
N GLY A 53 -15.49 1.60 -14.72
CA GLY A 53 -15.84 0.72 -15.83
C GLY A 53 -15.77 1.45 -17.18
N ARG A 54 -15.95 0.69 -18.28
CA ARG A 54 -15.91 1.24 -19.66
C ARG A 54 -16.95 2.34 -19.90
N ASP A 55 -18.07 2.29 -19.19
CA ASP A 55 -19.15 3.27 -19.22
C ASP A 55 -18.90 4.50 -18.31
N GLY A 56 -17.76 4.54 -17.61
CA GLY A 56 -17.42 5.60 -16.65
C GLY A 56 -18.08 5.45 -15.27
N SER A 57 -18.82 4.36 -15.05
CA SER A 57 -19.45 4.07 -13.75
C SER A 57 -18.44 3.47 -12.77
N ILE A 58 -18.74 3.57 -11.48
CA ILE A 58 -18.03 2.82 -10.43
C ILE A 58 -18.97 1.72 -9.97
N CYS A 59 -18.42 0.55 -9.65
CA CYS A 59 -19.17 -0.55 -9.05
C CYS A 59 -20.00 -0.06 -7.85
N LYS A 60 -21.27 -0.46 -7.81
CA LYS A 60 -22.22 0.00 -6.79
C LYS A 60 -21.88 -0.56 -5.41
N GLU A 61 -21.34 -1.77 -5.36
CA GLU A 61 -20.90 -2.47 -4.15
C GLU A 61 -19.69 -1.76 -3.53
N VAL A 62 -18.71 -1.32 -4.34
CA VAL A 62 -17.58 -0.50 -3.88
C VAL A 62 -18.09 0.84 -3.32
N LEU A 63 -19.01 1.51 -4.02
CA LEU A 63 -19.61 2.75 -3.53
C LEU A 63 -20.41 2.56 -2.24
N TYR A 64 -21.14 1.45 -2.11
CA TYR A 64 -21.87 1.10 -0.89
C TYR A 64 -20.91 0.93 0.29
N CYS A 65 -19.84 0.14 0.12
CA CYS A 65 -18.83 -0.07 1.15
C CYS A 65 -18.16 1.24 1.56
N ALA A 66 -17.73 2.04 0.57
CA ALA A 66 -17.12 3.34 0.79
C ALA A 66 -18.04 4.28 1.60
N LYS A 67 -19.32 4.36 1.22
CA LYS A 67 -20.31 5.18 1.93
C LYS A 67 -20.54 4.68 3.36
N LYS A 68 -20.65 3.36 3.55
CA LYS A 68 -20.89 2.73 4.86
C LYS A 68 -19.74 2.98 5.83
N ALA A 69 -18.50 2.94 5.34
CA ALA A 69 -17.29 3.17 6.11
C ALA A 69 -16.85 4.65 6.16
N GLY A 70 -17.67 5.60 5.72
CA GLY A 70 -17.40 7.03 5.89
C GLY A 70 -16.31 7.61 4.99
N VAL A 71 -16.07 7.01 3.82
CA VAL A 71 -15.18 7.59 2.80
C VAL A 71 -15.70 8.97 2.38
N THR A 72 -14.80 9.95 2.34
CA THR A 72 -15.16 11.35 2.06
C THR A 72 -15.15 11.71 0.59
N HIS A 73 -14.25 11.12 -0.20
CA HIS A 73 -14.05 11.44 -1.61
C HIS A 73 -13.83 10.17 -2.43
N ILE A 74 -14.41 10.14 -3.64
CA ILE A 74 -14.18 9.07 -4.62
C ILE A 74 -13.37 9.63 -5.80
N LEU A 75 -12.19 9.08 -6.02
CA LEU A 75 -11.34 9.33 -7.18
C LEU A 75 -11.59 8.23 -8.22
N LYS A 76 -12.22 8.61 -9.35
CA LYS A 76 -12.45 7.69 -10.48
C LYS A 76 -11.20 7.56 -11.36
N ALA A 77 -10.15 6.98 -10.81
CA ALA A 77 -8.91 6.68 -11.50
C ALA A 77 -8.28 5.42 -10.88
N GLY A 78 -7.55 4.66 -11.70
CA GLY A 78 -6.68 3.56 -11.26
C GLY A 78 -5.24 3.80 -11.66
N GLY A 79 -4.37 2.82 -11.42
CA GLY A 79 -2.97 2.84 -11.84
C GLY A 79 -2.10 3.88 -11.13
N ALA A 80 -0.86 4.03 -11.61
CA ALA A 80 0.12 4.97 -11.08
C ALA A 80 -0.38 6.43 -11.08
N GLN A 81 -1.20 6.80 -12.07
CA GLN A 81 -1.80 8.14 -12.16
C GLN A 81 -2.76 8.45 -11.00
N ALA A 82 -3.47 7.45 -10.47
CA ALA A 82 -4.32 7.64 -9.30
C ALA A 82 -3.48 7.84 -8.03
N VAL A 83 -2.42 7.04 -7.87
CA VAL A 83 -1.46 7.17 -6.77
C VAL A 83 -0.80 8.55 -6.79
N SER A 84 -0.33 8.99 -7.95
CA SER A 84 0.26 10.32 -8.13
C SER A 84 -0.74 11.45 -7.85
N ALA A 85 -1.98 11.32 -8.31
CA ALA A 85 -3.03 12.31 -8.03
C ALA A 85 -3.36 12.40 -6.53
N MET A 86 -3.33 11.28 -5.81
CA MET A 86 -3.50 11.29 -4.35
C MET A 86 -2.28 11.89 -3.64
N ALA A 87 -1.06 11.61 -4.07
CA ALA A 87 0.16 12.09 -3.43
C ALA A 87 0.40 13.59 -3.62
N TRP A 88 0.28 14.09 -4.85
CA TRP A 88 0.55 15.50 -5.17
C TRP A 88 -0.67 16.40 -4.98
N GLY A 89 -1.87 15.81 -4.97
CA GLY A 89 -3.12 16.56 -5.14
C GLY A 89 -3.28 17.08 -6.57
N THR A 90 -4.52 17.40 -6.97
CA THR A 90 -4.79 18.01 -8.28
C THR A 90 -5.78 19.17 -8.13
N SER A 91 -6.31 19.72 -9.22
CA SER A 91 -7.42 20.68 -9.13
C SER A 91 -8.68 20.09 -8.50
N SER A 92 -8.88 18.77 -8.60
CA SER A 92 -10.10 18.07 -8.15
C SER A 92 -9.85 16.92 -7.16
N CYS A 93 -8.62 16.41 -7.05
CA CYS A 93 -8.22 15.48 -6.00
C CYS A 93 -7.82 16.29 -4.76
N PRO A 94 -8.34 15.95 -3.54
CA PRO A 94 -8.19 16.79 -2.36
C PRO A 94 -6.79 17.32 -2.13
N LYS A 95 -6.75 18.62 -1.86
CA LYS A 95 -5.57 19.36 -1.45
C LYS A 95 -5.66 19.59 0.05
N VAL A 96 -4.77 19.01 0.83
CA VAL A 96 -4.67 19.26 2.27
C VAL A 96 -3.78 20.46 2.51
N CYS A 97 -4.30 21.38 3.30
CA CYS A 97 -3.55 22.52 3.82
C CYS A 97 -2.85 22.08 5.11
N TRP A 98 -1.52 22.14 5.13
CA TRP A 98 -0.76 22.00 6.37
C TRP A 98 -1.00 23.23 7.25
N GLY A 99 -1.86 23.11 8.27
CA GLY A 99 -2.03 24.18 9.27
C GLY A 99 -3.37 24.25 10.00
N CYS A 100 -4.45 23.65 9.51
CA CYS A 100 -5.77 23.82 10.12
C CYS A 100 -6.16 22.65 11.04
N ALA A 101 -5.54 22.56 12.21
CA ALA A 101 -6.11 21.86 13.36
C ALA A 101 -7.12 22.78 14.07
N GLY A 102 -8.35 22.87 13.55
CA GLY A 102 -9.42 23.66 14.15
C GLY A 102 -10.77 23.09 13.75
N GLY A 103 -11.52 22.63 14.76
CA GLY A 103 -12.77 21.87 14.59
C GLY A 103 -13.92 22.65 13.96
N GLY A 104 -14.89 21.89 13.43
CA GLY A 104 -16.15 22.44 12.95
C GLY A 104 -16.94 21.41 12.15
N SER A 105 -17.98 20.85 12.77
CA SER A 105 -19.02 19.99 12.20
C SER A 105 -19.62 20.54 10.91
N ILE A 106 -20.24 19.69 10.07
CA ILE A 106 -21.63 19.84 9.56
C ILE A 106 -21.96 18.76 8.52
N VAL A 107 -23.02 17.99 8.81
CA VAL A 107 -23.71 16.99 7.96
C VAL A 107 -25.07 17.59 7.53
N ARG A 108 -25.56 17.25 6.32
CA ARG A 108 -26.96 16.87 5.95
C ARG A 108 -27.38 17.32 4.53
N GLY A 109 -28.06 16.40 3.82
CA GLY A 109 -29.07 16.68 2.77
C GLY A 109 -28.81 16.04 1.40
N TRP A 110 -29.63 15.08 0.99
CA TRP A 110 -29.69 14.47 -0.36
C TRP A 110 -31.10 14.63 -0.94
N GLU A 111 -31.22 15.06 -2.21
CA GLU A 111 -32.24 14.53 -3.15
C GLU A 111 -32.05 14.99 -4.61
N LYS A 112 -32.50 14.10 -5.52
CA LYS A 112 -32.77 14.21 -6.97
C LYS A 112 -31.63 13.99 -8.00
N VAL A 113 -31.62 12.75 -8.49
CA VAL A 113 -31.23 12.32 -9.84
C VAL A 113 -32.13 12.99 -10.89
N MET A 114 -31.56 13.49 -12.00
CA MET A 114 -32.31 13.85 -13.21
C MET A 114 -31.65 13.22 -14.44
N VAL A 115 -32.50 12.49 -15.17
CA VAL A 115 -32.32 11.89 -16.49
C VAL A 115 -32.66 12.92 -17.56
N GLY A 116 -31.98 12.88 -18.71
CA GLY A 116 -32.34 13.55 -19.97
C GLY A 116 -31.16 14.34 -20.57
N GLY A 117 -30.83 14.30 -21.85
CA GLY A 117 -31.40 13.64 -23.02
C GLY A 117 -30.52 13.95 -24.23
N LEU A 118 -30.62 13.12 -25.27
CA LEU A 118 -30.00 13.32 -26.59
C LEU A 118 -30.38 14.67 -27.22
N ARG A 119 -29.44 15.32 -27.93
CA ARG A 119 -29.54 15.62 -29.38
C ARG A 119 -28.29 16.30 -29.96
N GLN A 120 -27.82 15.67 -31.04
CA GLN A 120 -27.36 16.25 -32.32
C GLN A 120 -26.21 17.29 -32.36
N HIS A 121 -25.10 16.88 -32.98
CA HIS A 121 -24.75 17.45 -34.29
C HIS A 121 -23.98 16.43 -35.14
N ALA A 122 -24.60 16.02 -36.24
CA ALA A 122 -23.97 15.33 -37.35
C ALA A 122 -23.38 16.38 -38.31
N GLY A 123 -22.15 16.13 -38.78
CA GLY A 123 -21.51 16.84 -39.87
C GLY A 123 -20.58 15.89 -40.61
N ARG A 124 -21.03 15.43 -41.78
CA ARG A 124 -20.36 14.53 -42.74
C ARG A 124 -19.14 15.19 -43.38
N VAL A 125 -18.07 14.41 -43.64
CA VAL A 125 -17.35 14.26 -44.94
C VAL A 125 -16.68 12.87 -44.88
N GLY A 126 -17.08 11.86 -45.67
CA GLY A 126 -16.57 11.55 -47.02
C GLY A 126 -15.15 10.96 -46.92
N GLY A 127 -14.88 9.66 -47.07
CA GLY A 127 -15.15 8.81 -48.24
C GLY A 127 -13.81 8.52 -48.92
N GLY A 128 -13.31 7.29 -48.86
CA GLY A 128 -12.04 6.89 -49.48
C GLY A 128 -11.61 5.50 -49.02
N ASP A 129 -11.55 4.59 -49.97
CA ASP A 129 -11.58 3.14 -49.84
C ASP A 129 -10.19 2.51 -50.05
N VAL A 130 -10.06 1.24 -49.66
CA VAL A 130 -9.09 0.19 -50.06
C VAL A 130 -7.56 0.42 -50.05
N GLY A 131 -6.86 -0.56 -49.45
CA GLY A 131 -5.78 -1.26 -50.14
C GLY A 131 -4.46 -1.50 -49.40
N GLY A 132 -4.29 -2.73 -48.90
CA GLY A 132 -3.14 -3.55 -49.27
C GLY A 132 -1.85 -3.53 -48.43
N LEU A 133 -1.40 -4.76 -48.10
CA LEU A 133 -0.01 -5.21 -47.95
C LEU A 133 0.68 -4.79 -46.63
N GLY A 134 1.35 -5.65 -45.86
CA GLY A 134 1.87 -6.98 -46.11
C GLY A 134 3.25 -7.09 -45.43
N LYS A 135 3.33 -7.98 -44.42
CA LYS A 135 4.48 -8.84 -44.08
C LYS A 135 5.93 -8.27 -44.12
N ALA A 136 6.57 -8.27 -42.94
CA ALA A 136 7.63 -9.23 -42.53
C ALA A 136 9.01 -8.71 -42.07
N TRP A 137 9.64 -9.60 -41.28
CA TRP A 137 11.05 -9.73 -40.83
C TRP A 137 11.46 -8.84 -39.63
N ALA A 138 11.76 -9.34 -38.42
CA ALA A 138 12.62 -10.44 -37.93
C ALA A 138 14.14 -10.14 -37.97
N HIS A 139 14.81 -10.45 -36.84
CA HIS A 139 16.24 -10.37 -36.44
C HIS A 139 16.45 -9.34 -35.31
N GLY A 140 16.91 -9.68 -34.11
CA GLY A 140 17.91 -10.67 -33.71
C GLY A 140 19.16 -9.89 -33.26
N LEU A 141 19.32 -9.65 -31.96
CA LEU A 141 20.47 -8.93 -31.39
C LEU A 141 21.22 -9.83 -30.42
N GLU A 142 22.44 -10.20 -30.82
CA GLU A 142 23.44 -10.90 -30.04
C GLU A 142 24.14 -9.98 -29.04
N TRP A 143 24.58 -10.59 -27.94
CA TRP A 143 25.37 -9.98 -26.87
C TRP A 143 26.86 -10.08 -27.20
N GLY A 144 27.57 -8.95 -27.12
CA GLY A 144 29.03 -8.89 -27.23
C GLY A 144 29.64 -8.11 -26.07
N SER A 145 30.39 -8.80 -25.21
CA SER A 145 31.27 -8.24 -24.18
C SER A 145 32.46 -7.48 -24.77
N PRO A 146 33.06 -6.53 -24.03
CA PRO A 146 34.47 -6.24 -24.21
C PRO A 146 35.31 -6.32 -22.92
N ALA A 147 36.58 -6.60 -23.17
CA ALA A 147 37.64 -6.98 -22.26
C ALA A 147 38.24 -5.81 -21.46
N TRP A 148 38.98 -6.21 -20.41
CA TRP A 148 39.73 -5.38 -19.47
C TRP A 148 40.94 -4.68 -20.09
N GLY A 149 41.12 -3.40 -19.77
CA GLY A 149 42.34 -2.63 -19.98
C GLY A 149 42.62 -1.73 -18.78
N MET A 150 43.78 -1.91 -18.15
CA MET A 150 44.26 -1.14 -17.00
C MET A 150 44.66 0.29 -17.41
N GLY A 151 44.18 1.28 -16.66
CA GLY A 151 44.61 2.67 -16.75
C GLY A 151 44.28 3.42 -15.46
N SER A 152 45.31 3.88 -14.75
CA SER A 152 45.23 4.62 -13.50
C SER A 152 44.77 6.07 -13.71
N ALA A 153 43.63 6.45 -13.13
CA ALA A 153 43.25 7.84 -12.91
C ALA A 153 42.31 7.96 -11.70
N ARG A 154 42.55 8.96 -10.84
CA ARG A 154 41.78 9.24 -9.61
C ARG A 154 40.32 9.62 -9.93
N PRO A 155 39.32 9.23 -9.12
CA PRO A 155 37.95 9.66 -9.35
C PRO A 155 37.73 11.08 -8.81
N VAL A 156 37.35 11.99 -9.70
CA VAL A 156 36.75 13.30 -9.35
C VAL A 156 35.25 13.08 -9.22
N SER A 157 34.65 13.52 -8.12
CA SER A 157 33.22 13.34 -7.84
C SER A 157 32.36 14.14 -8.81
N MET A 158 31.20 13.58 -9.21
CA MET A 158 30.15 14.16 -10.05
C MET A 158 29.51 15.48 -9.52
N ALA A 159 30.08 16.12 -8.49
CA ALA A 159 29.57 17.34 -7.89
C ALA A 159 30.13 18.64 -8.49
N GLU A 160 31.11 18.60 -9.39
CA GLU A 160 31.82 19.81 -9.85
C GLU A 160 31.58 20.21 -11.33
N GLN A 161 30.65 19.57 -12.05
CA GLN A 161 30.34 19.92 -13.45
C GLN A 161 28.98 20.61 -13.69
N ALA A 162 28.29 21.06 -12.65
CA ALA A 162 26.97 21.69 -12.79
C ALA A 162 26.88 23.12 -12.23
N CYS A 163 27.92 23.93 -12.42
CA CYS A 163 27.84 25.37 -12.23
C CYS A 163 28.74 26.04 -13.28
N LEU A 164 28.13 26.55 -14.36
CA LEU A 164 28.55 27.63 -15.26
C LEU A 164 27.91 27.43 -16.64
N GLY A 165 26.62 27.74 -16.74
CA GLY A 165 25.88 27.83 -18.00
C GLY A 165 24.84 28.93 -17.90
N LYS A 166 25.03 30.01 -18.65
CA LYS A 166 24.22 31.23 -18.67
C LYS A 166 22.73 30.92 -18.86
N VAL A 167 21.87 31.50 -18.03
CA VAL A 167 20.41 31.46 -18.14
C VAL A 167 19.95 32.28 -19.35
N PRO A 168 19.25 31.71 -20.35
CA PRO A 168 18.48 32.48 -21.32
C PRO A 168 17.06 32.73 -20.79
N GLN A 169 16.54 33.93 -21.10
CA GLN A 169 15.18 34.37 -20.77
C GLN A 169 14.08 33.53 -21.44
N SER A 170 12.90 33.63 -20.82
CA SER A 170 11.64 32.94 -21.06
C SER A 170 11.08 33.00 -22.49
N GLU A 171 10.66 31.84 -23.01
CA GLU A 171 9.61 31.67 -24.02
C GLU A 171 9.01 30.23 -23.96
N PRO A 172 7.86 29.92 -24.61
CA PRO A 172 6.67 29.43 -23.91
C PRO A 172 6.45 27.90 -23.96
N SER A 173 5.79 27.40 -22.90
CA SER A 173 5.02 26.14 -22.82
C SER A 173 5.51 24.95 -23.66
N LEU A 174 6.42 24.16 -23.08
CA LEU A 174 6.62 22.77 -23.49
C LEU A 174 5.34 21.97 -23.20
N LYS A 175 4.56 21.70 -24.25
CA LYS A 175 3.44 20.75 -24.21
C LYS A 175 4.01 19.33 -24.09
N CYS A 176 3.82 18.69 -22.93
CA CYS A 176 4.03 17.26 -22.77
C CYS A 176 3.06 16.49 -23.70
N PRO A 177 3.53 15.66 -24.65
CA PRO A 177 2.66 15.00 -25.62
C PRO A 177 1.90 13.77 -25.09
N PHE A 178 2.01 13.43 -23.80
CA PHE A 178 1.39 12.22 -23.23
C PHE A 178 0.02 12.42 -22.54
N PHE A 179 -0.48 13.65 -22.44
CA PHE A 179 -1.79 13.93 -21.84
C PHE A 179 -2.76 14.53 -22.87
N LYS A 180 -3.25 13.69 -23.80
CA LYS A 180 -4.51 13.97 -24.51
C LYS A 180 -5.59 13.06 -23.94
N SER A 181 -6.51 13.67 -23.18
CA SER A 181 -7.80 13.10 -22.79
C SER A 181 -7.76 11.85 -21.88
N THR A 182 -7.60 12.06 -20.57
CA THR A 182 -8.21 11.15 -19.58
C THR A 182 -9.57 11.72 -19.21
N ASN A 183 -10.63 10.97 -19.53
CA ASN A 183 -12.02 11.30 -19.25
C ASN A 183 -12.32 11.10 -17.75
N THR A 184 -11.56 11.78 -16.88
CA THR A 184 -11.61 11.64 -15.42
C THR A 184 -12.84 12.39 -14.89
N LYS A 185 -13.96 11.69 -14.71
CA LYS A 185 -15.19 12.27 -14.14
C LYS A 185 -15.26 11.97 -12.64
N PHE A 186 -15.23 12.99 -11.78
CA PHE A 186 -15.43 12.80 -10.34
C PHE A 186 -16.92 12.80 -9.99
N CYS A 187 -17.32 11.97 -9.02
CA CYS A 187 -18.59 12.13 -8.31
C CYS A 187 -18.26 12.59 -6.89
N TYR A 188 -18.57 13.85 -6.58
CA TYR A 188 -18.40 14.39 -5.24
C TYR A 188 -19.53 13.91 -4.33
N PHE A 189 -19.17 13.40 -3.16
CA PHE A 189 -20.09 13.25 -2.02
C PHE A 189 -19.95 14.46 -1.09
N ASN A 190 -19.98 15.69 -1.63
CA ASN A 190 -20.32 16.89 -0.86
C ASN A 190 -20.28 18.13 -1.77
N ASN A 191 -21.42 18.76 -1.94
CA ASN A 191 -21.52 20.11 -2.49
C ASN A 191 -21.65 21.06 -1.32
N LYS A 192 -20.58 21.79 -0.95
CA LYS A 192 -20.63 23.06 -0.22
C LYS A 192 -19.32 23.84 -0.51
N TYR A 193 -19.41 24.83 -1.38
CA TYR A 193 -18.33 25.78 -1.64
C TYR A 193 -18.25 26.79 -0.48
N GLN A 194 -17.05 27.03 0.05
CA GLN A 194 -16.67 28.32 0.65
C GLN A 194 -15.46 28.86 -0.11
N VAL A 195 -15.60 30.09 -0.59
CA VAL A 195 -14.54 30.87 -1.23
C VAL A 195 -13.62 31.41 -0.13
N LEU A 196 -12.36 30.97 -0.11
CA LEU A 196 -11.32 31.60 0.71
C LEU A 196 -10.77 32.81 -0.05
N HIS A 197 -11.12 34.01 0.42
CA HIS A 197 -10.40 35.24 0.07
C HIS A 197 -9.23 35.43 1.03
N GLY A 198 -8.03 35.57 0.46
CA GLY A 198 -6.91 36.29 1.07
C GLY A 198 -6.06 35.51 2.08
N TRP A 199 -4.78 35.31 1.72
CA TRP A 199 -3.68 34.98 2.62
C TRP A 199 -3.64 33.56 3.21
N ALA A 200 -3.46 32.57 2.34
CA ALA A 200 -2.75 31.33 2.68
C ALA A 200 -2.16 30.71 1.42
N LEU A 201 -0.91 31.06 1.10
CA LEU A 201 -0.04 30.24 0.25
C LEU A 201 0.40 28.99 1.07
N ALA A 202 -0.57 28.29 1.63
CA ALA A 202 -0.34 26.99 2.22
C ALA A 202 -0.21 26.00 1.06
N ALA A 203 0.94 25.32 0.99
CA ALA A 203 1.17 24.28 -0.02
C ALA A 203 -0.01 23.31 -0.02
N LEU A 204 -0.77 23.35 -1.11
CA LEU A 204 -1.92 22.50 -1.39
C LEU A 204 -1.39 21.09 -1.69
N ARG A 205 -1.23 20.24 -0.67
CA ARG A 205 -0.59 18.92 -0.79
C ARG A 205 -1.61 17.80 -0.97
N GLY A 206 -1.23 16.64 -1.48
CA GLY A 206 -2.11 15.49 -1.54
C GLY A 206 -2.36 14.85 -0.16
N VAL A 207 -2.82 13.61 -0.12
CA VAL A 207 -2.98 12.84 1.12
C VAL A 207 -1.62 12.58 1.78
N GLU A 208 -1.61 12.39 3.10
CA GLU A 208 -0.38 12.21 3.88
C GLU A 208 0.12 10.75 3.85
N LYS A 209 -0.78 9.79 3.58
CA LYS A 209 -0.45 8.37 3.44
C LYS A 209 -1.35 7.67 2.43
N ILE A 210 -0.77 6.84 1.57
CA ILE A 210 -1.49 6.04 0.56
C ILE A 210 -1.46 4.55 0.92
N PHE A 211 -2.62 3.91 0.83
CA PHE A 211 -2.84 2.52 1.17
C PHE A 211 -3.36 1.72 -0.01
N GLY A 212 -3.26 0.40 0.09
CA GLY A 212 -4.02 -0.54 -0.71
C GLY A 212 -3.15 -1.38 -1.65
N PRO A 213 -3.65 -2.56 -2.02
CA PRO A 213 -2.97 -3.47 -2.94
C PRO A 213 -3.09 -2.99 -4.38
N GLY A 214 -2.28 -3.52 -5.27
CA GLY A 214 -2.43 -3.28 -6.69
C GLY A 214 -1.44 -4.07 -7.53
N ASN A 215 -1.58 -3.95 -8.84
CA ASN A 215 -0.57 -4.53 -9.72
C ASN A 215 0.80 -3.89 -9.50
N GLN A 216 1.84 -4.51 -10.07
CA GLN A 216 3.22 -4.04 -10.00
C GLN A 216 3.43 -2.54 -10.31
N TYR A 217 2.62 -1.95 -11.20
CA TYR A 217 2.72 -0.51 -11.53
C TYR A 217 2.19 0.39 -10.41
N VAL A 218 1.10 0.00 -9.75
CA VAL A 218 0.56 0.72 -8.58
C VAL A 218 1.55 0.63 -7.43
N THR A 219 2.09 -0.56 -7.18
CA THR A 219 3.08 -0.81 -6.13
C THR A 219 4.36 -0.03 -6.38
N ALA A 220 4.90 -0.04 -7.60
CA ALA A 220 6.06 0.77 -7.97
C ALA A 220 5.80 2.27 -7.81
N ALA A 221 4.61 2.76 -8.20
CA ALA A 221 4.26 4.17 -8.03
C ALA A 221 4.21 4.58 -6.55
N LYS A 222 3.63 3.75 -5.68
CA LYS A 222 3.65 3.94 -4.22
C LYS A 222 5.09 4.02 -3.69
N MET A 223 5.94 3.07 -4.09
CA MET A 223 7.35 3.00 -3.68
C MET A 223 8.20 4.18 -4.16
N ILE A 224 7.91 4.74 -5.33
CA ILE A 224 8.60 5.93 -5.84
C ILE A 224 8.15 7.17 -5.05
N LEU A 225 6.84 7.33 -4.86
CA LEU A 225 6.27 8.56 -4.29
C LEU A 225 6.60 8.75 -2.81
N GLN A 226 6.82 7.68 -2.04
CA GLN A 226 7.25 7.80 -0.65
C GLN A 226 8.62 8.52 -0.49
N ASN A 227 9.43 8.55 -1.55
CA ASN A 227 10.74 9.22 -1.60
C ASN A 227 10.68 10.58 -2.29
N SER A 228 9.49 11.09 -2.59
CA SER A 228 9.30 12.34 -3.35
C SER A 228 8.98 13.54 -2.47
N GLU A 229 9.11 14.74 -3.05
CA GLU A 229 8.70 16.00 -2.40
C GLU A 229 7.17 16.12 -2.18
N ALA A 230 6.39 15.10 -2.54
CA ALA A 230 4.98 15.02 -2.20
C ALA A 230 4.75 14.88 -0.68
N MET A 231 5.77 14.46 0.07
CA MET A 231 5.72 14.24 1.53
C MET A 231 4.62 13.26 1.92
N VAL A 232 4.53 12.17 1.18
CA VAL A 232 3.55 11.10 1.37
C VAL A 232 4.26 9.85 1.89
N SER A 233 3.61 9.10 2.77
CA SER A 233 4.05 7.75 3.15
C SER A 233 3.16 6.70 2.50
N ILE A 234 3.55 5.43 2.58
CA ILE A 234 2.71 4.30 2.15
C ILE A 234 2.55 3.30 3.29
N ASP A 235 1.58 2.41 3.16
CA ASP A 235 1.45 1.22 4.02
C ASP A 235 2.60 0.25 3.81
N MET A 236 2.66 -0.39 2.64
CA MET A 236 3.63 -1.42 2.28
C MET A 236 3.61 -1.68 0.76
N PRO A 237 4.63 -2.38 0.24
CA PRO A 237 4.54 -3.04 -1.06
C PRO A 237 3.55 -4.21 -0.97
N ALA A 238 2.42 -4.09 -1.65
CA ALA A 238 1.38 -5.12 -1.76
C ALA A 238 1.13 -5.38 -3.25
N GLY A 239 1.87 -6.36 -3.78
CA GLY A 239 1.92 -6.75 -5.20
C GLY A 239 0.88 -7.81 -5.59
N PRO A 240 1.17 -8.64 -6.61
CA PRO A 240 0.43 -9.87 -6.90
C PRO A 240 0.34 -10.76 -5.67
N SER A 241 -0.80 -11.42 -5.55
CA SER A 241 -1.14 -12.17 -4.36
C SER A 241 -0.42 -13.52 -4.29
N GLU A 242 -0.13 -13.97 -3.09
CA GLU A 242 0.64 -15.18 -2.79
C GLU A 242 -0.07 -16.03 -1.72
N VAL A 243 0.04 -17.35 -1.83
CA VAL A 243 -0.35 -18.27 -0.75
C VAL A 243 0.64 -19.42 -0.65
N LEU A 244 1.01 -19.77 0.59
CA LEU A 244 1.76 -20.98 0.91
C LEU A 244 0.88 -21.90 1.75
N VAL A 245 0.66 -23.12 1.28
CA VAL A 245 -0.09 -24.16 1.99
C VAL A 245 0.88 -25.20 2.53
N ILE A 246 0.89 -25.42 3.84
CA ILE A 246 1.55 -26.57 4.47
C ILE A 246 0.50 -27.65 4.68
N ALA A 247 0.73 -28.85 4.13
CA ALA A 247 -0.21 -29.96 4.21
C ALA A 247 0.47 -31.26 4.69
N ASP A 248 -0.21 -32.00 5.56
CA ASP A 248 0.17 -33.35 5.99
C ASP A 248 -0.81 -34.40 5.46
N LYS A 249 -0.57 -35.68 5.78
CA LYS A 249 -1.40 -36.82 5.32
C LYS A 249 -2.88 -36.77 5.74
N HIS A 250 -3.25 -35.87 6.66
CA HIS A 250 -4.63 -35.71 7.11
C HIS A 250 -5.39 -34.65 6.32
N ALA A 251 -4.69 -33.84 5.51
CA ALA A 251 -5.29 -32.84 4.66
C ALA A 251 -6.00 -33.48 3.46
N ASN A 252 -7.15 -32.93 3.09
CA ASN A 252 -7.93 -33.41 1.94
C ASN A 252 -7.33 -32.84 0.63
N PRO A 253 -6.92 -33.67 -0.34
CA PRO A 253 -6.39 -33.21 -1.63
C PRO A 253 -7.31 -32.23 -2.36
N VAL A 254 -8.63 -32.43 -2.28
CA VAL A 254 -9.63 -31.55 -2.90
C VAL A 254 -9.56 -30.14 -2.32
N HIS A 255 -9.36 -30.02 -1.00
CA HIS A 255 -9.32 -28.73 -0.31
C HIS A 255 -7.98 -28.02 -0.58
N ILE A 256 -6.86 -28.75 -0.55
CA ILE A 256 -5.54 -28.20 -0.89
C ILE A 256 -5.56 -27.61 -2.30
N ALA A 257 -6.08 -28.36 -3.28
CA ALA A 257 -6.21 -27.89 -4.64
C ALA A 257 -7.08 -26.63 -4.74
N ALA A 258 -8.20 -26.59 -4.02
CA ALA A 258 -9.09 -25.43 -3.99
C ALA A 258 -8.41 -24.18 -3.39
N ASP A 259 -7.66 -24.34 -2.29
CA ASP A 259 -6.93 -23.25 -1.63
C ASP A 259 -5.80 -22.69 -2.52
N LEU A 260 -5.05 -23.55 -3.20
CA LEU A 260 -4.04 -23.11 -4.17
C LEU A 260 -4.68 -22.36 -5.34
N LEU A 261 -5.80 -22.88 -5.86
CA LEU A 261 -6.48 -22.27 -7.00
C LEU A 261 -7.19 -20.96 -6.65
N SER A 262 -7.66 -20.78 -5.42
CA SER A 262 -8.35 -19.54 -5.01
C SER A 262 -7.44 -18.32 -5.12
N GLN A 263 -6.15 -18.48 -4.81
CA GLN A 263 -5.19 -17.40 -5.03
C GLN A 263 -4.71 -17.33 -6.48
N ALA A 264 -4.47 -18.47 -7.13
CA ALA A 264 -3.97 -18.51 -8.50
C ALA A 264 -4.89 -17.76 -9.50
N GLU A 265 -6.21 -17.74 -9.27
CA GLU A 265 -7.14 -17.05 -10.15
C GLU A 265 -7.11 -15.51 -10.07
N HIS A 266 -6.47 -14.93 -9.06
CA HIS A 266 -6.36 -13.47 -8.91
C HIS A 266 -5.71 -12.83 -10.14
N GLY A 267 -4.64 -13.44 -10.65
CA GLY A 267 -3.99 -13.00 -11.87
C GLY A 267 -2.76 -13.83 -12.25
N PRO A 268 -2.26 -13.66 -13.49
CA PRO A 268 -1.15 -14.45 -14.02
C PRO A 268 0.19 -14.20 -13.33
N ASP A 269 0.29 -13.14 -12.53
CA ASP A 269 1.49 -12.75 -11.78
C ASP A 269 1.46 -13.30 -10.33
N SER A 270 0.38 -13.99 -9.92
CA SER A 270 0.23 -14.58 -8.57
C SER A 270 1.07 -15.85 -8.45
N GLN A 271 1.60 -16.16 -7.27
CA GLN A 271 2.39 -17.37 -7.04
C GLN A 271 1.80 -18.18 -5.89
N VAL A 272 1.70 -19.50 -6.06
CA VAL A 272 1.25 -20.40 -5.00
C VAL A 272 2.32 -21.43 -4.70
N VAL A 273 2.42 -21.83 -3.43
CA VAL A 273 3.43 -22.79 -2.98
C VAL A 273 2.76 -23.85 -2.12
N LEU A 274 3.00 -25.12 -2.44
CA LEU A 274 2.57 -26.23 -1.61
C LEU A 274 3.79 -26.82 -0.90
N VAL A 275 3.73 -26.96 0.41
CA VAL A 275 4.76 -27.63 1.21
C VAL A 275 4.15 -28.90 1.81
N ILE A 276 4.62 -30.05 1.34
CA ILE A 276 4.25 -31.35 1.87
C ILE A 276 5.09 -31.62 3.12
N ALA A 277 4.44 -31.83 4.26
CA ALA A 277 5.10 -32.07 5.54
C ALA A 277 5.02 -33.55 5.93
N GLY A 278 6.16 -34.24 5.87
CA GLY A 278 6.29 -35.65 6.22
C GLY A 278 5.74 -36.61 5.17
N ASP A 279 5.52 -37.86 5.60
CA ASP A 279 5.13 -38.95 4.70
C ASP A 279 3.61 -39.14 4.60
N GLY A 280 3.17 -39.76 3.50
CA GLY A 280 1.81 -40.26 3.34
C GLY A 280 0.81 -39.26 2.76
N VAL A 281 1.27 -38.14 2.21
CA VAL A 281 0.44 -37.26 1.38
C VAL A 281 0.38 -37.81 -0.05
N ASP A 282 -0.84 -37.92 -0.58
CA ASP A 282 -1.08 -38.33 -1.95
C ASP A 282 -0.96 -37.11 -2.89
N VAL A 283 0.25 -36.87 -3.39
CA VAL A 283 0.55 -35.72 -4.27
C VAL A 283 -0.10 -35.89 -5.64
N ASP A 284 -0.18 -37.11 -6.17
CA ASP A 284 -0.82 -37.39 -7.45
C ASP A 284 -2.31 -37.00 -7.40
N ALA A 285 -2.99 -37.32 -6.29
CA ALA A 285 -4.38 -36.89 -6.08
C ALA A 285 -4.54 -35.36 -5.98
N ILE A 286 -3.57 -34.65 -5.41
CA ILE A 286 -3.57 -33.17 -5.35
C ILE A 286 -3.41 -32.60 -6.76
N GLU A 287 -2.46 -33.10 -7.54
CA GLU A 287 -2.21 -32.63 -8.91
C GLU A 287 -3.39 -32.92 -9.85
N GLU A 288 -4.05 -34.08 -9.69
CA GLU A 288 -5.29 -34.41 -10.40
C GLU A 288 -6.41 -33.42 -10.07
N GLU A 289 -6.62 -33.11 -8.78
CA GLU A 289 -7.63 -32.16 -8.35
C GLU A 289 -7.31 -30.72 -8.79
N ILE A 290 -6.04 -30.28 -8.75
CA ILE A 290 -5.63 -28.98 -9.31
C ILE A 290 -5.99 -28.92 -10.79
N SER A 291 -5.63 -29.93 -11.57
CA SER A 291 -5.90 -29.96 -13.02
C SER A 291 -7.40 -29.94 -13.32
N LYS A 292 -8.15 -30.80 -12.63
CA LYS A 292 -9.60 -30.95 -12.79
C LYS A 292 -10.35 -29.67 -12.40
N GLN A 293 -10.04 -29.10 -11.23
CA GLN A 293 -10.71 -27.90 -10.75
C GLN A 293 -10.32 -26.68 -11.59
N CYS A 294 -9.04 -26.51 -11.92
CA CYS A 294 -8.57 -25.40 -12.76
C CYS A 294 -9.28 -25.38 -14.12
N ALA A 295 -9.44 -26.53 -14.77
CA ALA A 295 -10.13 -26.63 -16.06
C ALA A 295 -11.61 -26.18 -16.01
N SER A 296 -12.24 -26.20 -14.83
CA SER A 296 -13.63 -25.78 -14.64
C SER A 296 -13.78 -24.30 -14.26
N LEU A 297 -12.68 -23.60 -13.93
CA LEU A 297 -12.73 -22.22 -13.48
C LEU A 297 -13.00 -21.24 -14.64
N PRO A 298 -13.86 -20.22 -14.45
CA PRO A 298 -14.01 -19.14 -15.43
C PRO A 298 -12.69 -18.40 -15.73
N ARG A 299 -11.76 -18.40 -14.76
CA ARG A 299 -10.44 -17.75 -14.83
C ARG A 299 -9.29 -18.75 -15.00
N ALA A 300 -9.56 -19.93 -15.56
CA ALA A 300 -8.60 -21.02 -15.75
C ALA A 300 -7.29 -20.58 -16.43
N GLU A 301 -7.33 -19.66 -17.39
CA GLU A 301 -6.14 -19.16 -18.07
C GLU A 301 -5.20 -18.40 -17.12
N PHE A 302 -5.76 -17.61 -16.19
CA PHE A 302 -4.96 -16.88 -15.21
C PHE A 302 -4.38 -17.84 -14.19
N ALA A 303 -5.20 -18.75 -13.66
CA ALA A 303 -4.77 -19.77 -12.70
C ALA A 303 -3.66 -20.66 -13.30
N SER A 304 -3.84 -21.17 -14.53
CA SER A 304 -2.83 -21.96 -15.24
C SER A 304 -1.50 -21.21 -15.39
N LYS A 305 -1.55 -19.90 -15.66
CA LYS A 305 -0.34 -19.09 -15.80
C LYS A 305 0.35 -18.84 -14.46
N ALA A 306 -0.39 -18.59 -13.39
CA ALA A 306 0.15 -18.54 -12.02
C ALA A 306 0.80 -19.87 -11.63
N LEU A 307 0.15 -21.00 -11.94
CA LEU A 307 0.68 -22.34 -11.68
C LEU A 307 2.00 -22.62 -12.41
N SER A 308 2.24 -22.02 -13.59
CA SER A 308 3.47 -22.24 -14.36
C SER A 308 4.77 -21.77 -13.67
N HIS A 309 4.65 -20.91 -12.65
CA HIS A 309 5.76 -20.44 -11.83
C HIS A 309 5.53 -20.68 -10.33
N SER A 310 4.57 -21.55 -10.02
CA SER A 310 4.29 -22.11 -8.70
C SER A 310 5.04 -23.43 -8.53
N PHE A 311 5.20 -23.91 -7.30
CA PHE A 311 5.98 -25.13 -7.06
C PHE A 311 5.58 -25.87 -5.77
N ILE A 312 5.93 -27.15 -5.73
CA ILE A 312 5.76 -28.03 -4.57
C ILE A 312 7.12 -28.26 -3.90
N VAL A 313 7.16 -28.19 -2.58
CA VAL A 313 8.33 -28.48 -1.74
C VAL A 313 8.01 -29.68 -0.84
N PHE A 314 8.95 -30.62 -0.77
CA PHE A 314 8.87 -31.75 0.15
C PHE A 314 9.74 -31.47 1.37
N ALA A 315 9.13 -31.43 2.54
CA ALA A 315 9.80 -31.27 3.82
C ALA A 315 9.64 -32.56 4.63
N ARG A 316 10.71 -32.96 5.33
CA ARG A 316 10.73 -34.21 6.11
C ARG A 316 9.72 -34.24 7.25
N ASP A 317 9.43 -33.06 7.81
CA ASP A 317 8.55 -32.85 8.95
C ASP A 317 8.05 -31.41 8.98
N MET A 318 7.20 -31.10 9.96
CA MET A 318 6.62 -29.78 10.15
C MET A 318 7.64 -28.70 10.51
N ILE A 319 8.75 -29.04 11.17
CA ILE A 319 9.78 -28.05 11.53
C ILE A 319 10.49 -27.58 10.27
N GLU A 320 10.86 -28.51 9.38
CA GLU A 320 11.45 -28.15 8.09
C GLU A 320 10.45 -27.38 7.21
N ALA A 321 9.18 -27.79 7.20
CA ALA A 321 8.13 -27.11 6.44
C ALA A 321 7.94 -25.64 6.87
N ILE A 322 7.83 -25.39 8.18
CA ILE A 322 7.69 -24.04 8.74
C ILE A 322 8.98 -23.24 8.56
N SER A 323 10.16 -23.87 8.68
CA SER A 323 11.44 -23.21 8.42
C SER A 323 11.53 -22.71 6.98
N PHE A 324 11.08 -23.51 6.01
CA PHE A 324 10.97 -23.08 4.62
C PHE A 324 9.94 -21.96 4.45
N SER A 325 8.75 -22.08 5.07
CA SER A 325 7.73 -21.04 5.03
C SER A 325 8.24 -19.70 5.56
N ASN A 326 8.95 -19.70 6.70
CA ASN A 326 9.58 -18.51 7.27
C ASN A 326 10.66 -17.92 6.36
N LEU A 327 11.39 -18.75 5.61
CA LEU A 327 12.38 -18.29 4.63
C LEU A 327 11.70 -17.66 3.40
N TYR A 328 10.58 -18.23 2.95
CA TYR A 328 9.78 -17.72 1.84
C TYR A 328 9.08 -16.40 2.23
N ALA A 329 8.54 -16.34 3.45
CA ALA A 329 7.79 -15.22 4.03
C ALA A 329 6.53 -14.86 3.23
N PRO A 330 5.53 -15.78 3.18
CA PRO A 330 4.35 -15.64 2.33
C PRO A 330 3.42 -14.50 2.79
N GLU A 331 2.66 -13.96 1.84
CA GLU A 331 1.50 -13.09 2.13
C GLU A 331 0.47 -13.85 3.00
N HIS A 332 0.03 -15.02 2.54
CA HIS A 332 -0.91 -15.89 3.24
C HIS A 332 -0.27 -17.26 3.54
N LEU A 333 -0.43 -17.74 4.77
CA LEU A 333 0.03 -19.06 5.20
C LEU A 333 -1.16 -19.90 5.67
N ILE A 334 -1.44 -20.99 4.96
CA ILE A 334 -2.44 -21.99 5.38
C ILE A 334 -1.70 -23.18 5.98
N ILE A 335 -1.96 -23.50 7.25
CA ILE A 335 -1.41 -24.69 7.92
C ILE A 335 -2.54 -25.73 8.03
N ASN A 336 -2.65 -26.57 7.01
CA ASN A 336 -3.64 -27.64 6.92
C ASN A 336 -3.01 -28.97 7.36
N VAL A 337 -2.73 -29.07 8.66
CA VAL A 337 -2.13 -30.27 9.27
C VAL A 337 -2.87 -30.65 10.55
N LYS A 338 -2.64 -31.86 11.06
CA LYS A 338 -3.18 -32.25 12.36
C LYS A 338 -2.60 -31.39 13.49
N ASP A 339 -3.46 -30.94 14.40
CA ASP A 339 -3.11 -30.08 15.54
C ASP A 339 -2.38 -28.78 15.11
N ALA A 340 -2.86 -28.14 14.04
CA ALA A 340 -2.25 -26.95 13.43
C ALA A 340 -1.95 -25.81 14.43
N ASP A 341 -2.78 -25.65 15.46
CA ASP A 341 -2.65 -24.67 16.54
C ASP A 341 -1.33 -24.78 17.33
N LYS A 342 -0.78 -25.99 17.44
CA LYS A 342 0.49 -26.22 18.16
C LYS A 342 1.71 -25.67 17.43
N TRP A 343 1.55 -25.31 16.16
CA TRP A 343 2.64 -24.84 15.32
C TRP A 343 2.74 -23.31 15.23
N GLU A 344 1.79 -22.58 15.83
CA GLU A 344 1.69 -21.12 15.75
C GLU A 344 2.98 -20.43 16.24
N GLU A 345 3.58 -20.92 17.33
CA GLU A 345 4.79 -20.32 17.93
C GLU A 345 6.05 -20.43 17.06
N PHE A 346 6.04 -21.28 16.03
CA PHE A 346 7.16 -21.44 15.10
C PHE A 346 7.07 -20.51 13.88
N ILE A 347 5.96 -19.80 13.72
CA ILE A 347 5.74 -18.88 12.61
C ILE A 347 6.44 -17.55 12.93
N GLU A 348 7.45 -17.22 12.15
CA GLU A 348 8.21 -15.97 12.26
C GLU A 348 7.76 -14.96 11.19
N ASN A 349 7.54 -15.44 9.95
CA ASN A 349 7.25 -14.56 8.81
C ASN A 349 6.04 -15.06 8.01
N ALA A 350 4.89 -14.43 8.19
CA ALA A 350 3.70 -14.58 7.36
C ALA A 350 2.82 -13.32 7.48
N GLY A 351 2.17 -12.88 6.40
CA GLY A 351 1.26 -11.73 6.46
C GLY A 351 -0.01 -12.03 7.26
N SER A 352 -0.67 -13.14 6.95
CA SER A 352 -1.82 -13.68 7.68
C SER A 352 -1.79 -15.21 7.69
N VAL A 353 -2.24 -15.81 8.78
CA VAL A 353 -2.18 -17.26 9.02
C VAL A 353 -3.58 -17.85 9.14
N PHE A 354 -3.79 -19.02 8.54
CA PHE A 354 -5.03 -19.78 8.59
C PHE A 354 -4.74 -21.18 9.12
N LEU A 355 -5.41 -21.58 10.21
CA LEU A 355 -5.09 -22.80 10.94
C LEU A 355 -6.17 -23.87 10.77
N GLY A 356 -5.77 -25.03 10.24
CA GLY A 356 -6.60 -26.23 10.14
C GLY A 356 -7.52 -26.28 8.91
N GLN A 357 -8.25 -27.39 8.80
CA GLN A 357 -8.99 -27.81 7.60
C GLN A 357 -10.16 -26.90 7.20
N TRP A 358 -10.64 -26.06 8.11
CA TRP A 358 -11.88 -25.28 7.94
C TRP A 358 -11.61 -23.78 7.82
N SER A 359 -10.37 -23.39 7.57
CA SER A 359 -9.94 -22.00 7.46
C SER A 359 -9.32 -21.74 6.08
N PRO A 360 -10.10 -21.80 4.98
CA PRO A 360 -9.59 -21.41 3.67
C PRO A 360 -9.28 -19.91 3.67
N GLU A 361 -8.28 -19.49 2.89
CA GLU A 361 -7.88 -18.06 2.80
C GLU A 361 -9.06 -17.14 2.50
N SER A 362 -10.02 -17.63 1.70
CA SER A 362 -11.22 -16.89 1.31
C SER A 362 -11.99 -16.32 2.49
N VAL A 363 -12.03 -16.97 3.66
CA VAL A 363 -12.73 -16.36 4.81
C VAL A 363 -12.01 -15.11 5.31
N GLY A 364 -10.69 -15.07 5.23
CA GLY A 364 -9.86 -13.89 5.56
C GLY A 364 -9.99 -12.76 4.56
N ASP A 365 -10.07 -13.11 3.28
CA ASP A 365 -10.27 -12.13 2.20
C ASP A 365 -11.56 -11.34 2.32
N TYR A 366 -12.58 -11.94 2.92
CA TYR A 366 -13.93 -11.39 2.88
C TYR A 366 -14.50 -11.01 4.25
N ALA A 367 -14.43 -11.87 5.27
CA ALA A 367 -15.37 -11.76 6.39
C ALA A 367 -14.91 -12.25 7.78
N SER A 368 -13.74 -12.87 7.94
CA SER A 368 -13.28 -13.35 9.26
C SER A 368 -13.04 -12.20 10.24
N GLY A 369 -12.64 -11.03 9.70
CA GLY A 369 -12.27 -9.83 10.45
C GLY A 369 -10.79 -9.47 10.35
N THR A 370 -9.94 -10.37 9.86
CA THR A 370 -8.54 -10.04 9.51
C THR A 370 -8.48 -9.10 8.30
N ASN A 371 -7.33 -8.47 8.08
CA ASN A 371 -7.13 -7.56 6.96
C ASN A 371 -6.35 -8.26 5.84
N HIS A 372 -6.89 -8.29 4.62
CA HIS A 372 -6.23 -8.93 3.47
C HIS A 372 -5.28 -8.01 2.70
N VAL A 373 -5.08 -6.76 3.15
CA VAL A 373 -4.05 -5.89 2.55
C VAL A 373 -2.74 -6.21 3.25
N LEU A 374 -2.03 -7.17 2.67
CA LEU A 374 -0.86 -7.82 3.26
C LEU A 374 0.40 -7.58 2.43
N PRO A 375 1.59 -7.75 3.02
CA PRO A 375 2.85 -7.60 2.30
C PRO A 375 3.14 -8.86 1.47
N THR A 376 3.50 -8.66 0.20
CA THR A 376 3.88 -9.74 -0.75
C THR A 376 5.38 -9.72 -1.00
N TYR A 377 5.92 -10.57 -1.89
CA TYR A 377 7.33 -10.57 -2.31
C TYR A 377 8.34 -10.80 -1.17
N GLY A 378 7.92 -11.45 -0.09
CA GLY A 378 8.73 -11.66 1.10
C GLY A 378 8.82 -10.44 2.03
N TYR A 379 8.07 -9.35 1.79
CA TYR A 379 8.02 -8.20 2.70
C TYR A 379 7.38 -8.52 4.06
N ALA A 380 6.72 -9.67 4.20
CA ALA A 380 6.23 -10.18 5.50
C ALA A 380 7.35 -10.34 6.55
N ARG A 381 8.63 -10.36 6.15
CA ARG A 381 9.78 -10.35 7.07
C ARG A 381 9.91 -9.10 7.91
N MET A 382 9.34 -7.97 7.48
CA MET A 382 9.52 -6.69 8.15
C MET A 382 8.27 -5.80 8.16
N TYR A 383 7.24 -6.14 7.39
CA TYR A 383 5.94 -5.47 7.40
C TYR A 383 4.87 -6.38 8.01
N GLY A 384 3.99 -5.81 8.81
CA GLY A 384 2.69 -6.42 9.11
C GLY A 384 1.62 -5.97 8.13
N GLY A 385 0.51 -6.69 8.08
CA GLY A 385 -0.69 -6.30 7.35
C GLY A 385 -1.27 -4.94 7.78
N VAL A 386 -2.18 -4.39 6.97
CA VAL A 386 -2.88 -3.15 7.34
C VAL A 386 -3.69 -3.37 8.62
N SER A 387 -3.53 -2.47 9.59
CA SER A 387 -4.21 -2.50 10.88
C SER A 387 -4.68 -1.10 11.28
N LEU A 388 -5.28 -0.97 12.45
CA LEU A 388 -5.64 0.35 13.00
C LEU A 388 -4.40 1.25 13.16
N ASP A 389 -3.27 0.68 13.59
CA ASP A 389 -2.05 1.44 13.83
C ASP A 389 -1.46 2.01 12.54
N SER A 390 -1.78 1.41 11.39
CA SER A 390 -1.37 1.94 10.08
C SER A 390 -1.93 3.34 9.80
N PHE A 391 -3.03 3.74 10.47
CA PHE A 391 -3.74 5.01 10.30
C PHE A 391 -3.48 6.03 11.41
N VAL A 392 -2.59 5.74 12.37
CA VAL A 392 -2.28 6.64 13.48
C VAL A 392 -0.78 6.93 13.58
N LYS A 393 -0.47 7.99 14.31
CA LYS A 393 0.86 8.36 14.77
C LYS A 393 0.87 8.24 16.28
N HIS A 394 1.94 7.70 16.84
CA HIS A 394 2.15 7.64 18.27
C HIS A 394 3.09 8.74 18.74
N ILE A 395 2.55 9.76 19.40
CA ILE A 395 3.31 10.89 19.92
C ILE A 395 3.78 10.56 21.34
N THR A 396 5.07 10.72 21.60
CA THR A 396 5.64 10.65 22.95
C THR A 396 5.46 11.99 23.67
N VAL A 397 5.05 11.91 24.93
CA VAL A 397 4.81 13.09 25.78
C VAL A 397 5.56 12.87 27.09
N GLN A 398 6.43 13.80 27.43
CA GLN A 398 7.19 13.80 28.67
C GLN A 398 6.90 15.06 29.49
N SER A 399 6.82 14.89 30.80
CA SER A 399 6.60 15.96 31.77
C SER A 399 7.43 15.67 33.02
N LEU A 400 8.29 16.61 33.38
CA LEU A 400 9.14 16.53 34.55
C LEU A 400 8.71 17.57 35.57
N THR A 401 8.77 17.18 36.84
CA THR A 401 8.73 18.09 37.99
C THR A 401 10.14 18.59 38.30
N GLU A 402 10.28 19.57 39.19
CA GLU A 402 11.60 20.00 39.68
C GLU A 402 12.38 18.84 40.32
N GLU A 403 11.74 18.00 41.14
CA GLU A 403 12.35 16.79 41.72
C GLU A 403 12.88 15.86 40.63
N GLY A 404 12.09 15.64 39.58
CA GLY A 404 12.48 14.83 38.43
C GLY A 404 13.68 15.41 37.68
N LEU A 405 13.72 16.73 37.48
CA LEU A 405 14.84 17.39 36.81
C LEU A 405 16.10 17.41 37.67
N ARG A 406 16.00 17.65 38.98
CA ARG A 406 17.15 17.54 39.92
C ARG A 406 17.76 16.13 39.88
N SER A 407 16.91 15.10 39.80
CA SER A 407 17.38 13.71 39.74
C SER A 407 17.99 13.33 38.39
N LEU A 408 17.32 13.66 37.26
CA LEU A 408 17.75 13.21 35.94
C LEU A 408 18.75 14.17 35.26
N GLY A 409 18.66 15.46 35.56
CA GLY A 409 19.39 16.54 34.89
C GLY A 409 20.91 16.38 34.90
N PRO A 410 21.57 16.04 36.03
CA PRO A 410 23.01 15.84 36.07
C PRO A 410 23.50 14.76 35.10
N HIS A 411 22.74 13.67 34.93
CA HIS A 411 23.05 12.62 33.96
C HIS A 411 22.95 13.13 32.52
N VAL A 412 21.88 13.87 32.19
CA VAL A 412 21.70 14.46 30.86
C VAL A 412 22.82 15.47 30.55
N ALA A 413 23.19 16.32 31.50
CA ALA A 413 24.29 17.28 31.35
C ALA A 413 25.63 16.57 31.12
N LYS A 414 25.89 15.46 31.82
CA LYS A 414 27.13 14.69 31.63
C LYS A 414 27.17 13.99 30.27
N LEU A 415 26.06 13.41 29.82
CA LEU A 415 25.96 12.82 28.47
C LEU A 415 26.17 13.89 27.40
N ALA A 416 25.50 15.04 27.51
CA ALA A 416 25.67 16.16 26.59
C ALA A 416 27.12 16.70 26.55
N GLU A 417 27.82 16.66 27.68
CA GLU A 417 29.26 16.99 27.72
C GLU A 417 30.12 15.97 26.96
N VAL A 418 29.88 14.67 27.16
CA VAL A 418 30.58 13.60 26.43
C VAL A 418 30.32 13.71 24.93
N GLU A 419 29.11 14.09 24.52
CA GLU A 419 28.72 14.30 23.13
C GLU A 419 29.18 15.65 22.55
N GLY A 420 29.78 16.53 23.36
CA GLY A 420 30.20 17.87 22.92
C GLY A 420 29.05 18.83 22.59
N LEU A 421 27.85 18.56 23.11
CA LEU A 421 26.62 19.33 22.85
C LEU A 421 26.33 20.35 23.96
N GLU A 422 27.16 21.38 24.03
CA GLU A 422 27.11 22.40 25.10
C GLU A 422 25.73 23.09 25.24
N ALA A 423 25.03 23.35 24.14
CA ALA A 423 23.69 23.95 24.21
C ALA A 423 22.66 23.03 24.89
N HIS A 424 22.74 21.72 24.67
CA HIS A 424 21.88 20.73 25.33
C HIS A 424 22.17 20.67 26.83
N LYS A 425 23.46 20.67 27.20
CA LYS A 425 23.90 20.75 28.61
C LYS A 425 23.34 22.01 29.28
N ARG A 426 23.51 23.18 28.67
CA ARG A 426 23.01 24.47 29.19
C ARG A 426 21.51 24.51 29.39
N ALA A 427 20.74 23.90 28.49
CA ALA A 427 19.28 23.83 28.62
C ALA A 427 18.85 23.15 29.93
N VAL A 428 19.64 22.21 30.45
CA VAL A 428 19.41 21.56 31.74
C VAL A 428 20.02 22.36 32.89
N THR A 429 21.30 22.73 32.79
CA THR A 429 22.03 23.34 33.91
C THR A 429 21.47 24.70 34.32
N LEU A 430 21.00 25.53 33.38
CA LEU A 430 20.38 26.82 33.72
C LEU A 430 19.09 26.65 34.53
N ARG A 431 18.26 25.65 34.20
CA ARG A 431 17.05 25.35 34.98
C ARG A 431 17.38 24.82 36.37
N LEU A 432 18.44 24.01 36.49
CA LEU A 432 18.92 23.55 37.80
C LEU A 432 19.44 24.72 38.64
N GLN A 433 20.14 25.68 38.04
CA GLN A 433 20.59 26.90 38.71
C GLN A 433 19.41 27.75 39.20
N ASP A 434 18.36 27.93 38.39
CA ASP A 434 17.14 28.64 38.82
C ASP A 434 16.48 27.95 40.03
N ILE A 435 16.40 26.62 39.96
CA ILE A 435 15.86 25.75 41.02
C ILE A 435 16.71 25.81 42.32
N GLU A 436 18.03 25.96 42.21
CA GLU A 436 18.94 26.15 43.34
C GLU A 436 18.81 27.55 43.93
N ALA A 437 18.72 28.59 43.08
CA ALA A 437 18.59 29.98 43.50
C ALA A 437 17.26 30.27 44.22
N ALA A 438 16.21 29.50 43.96
CA ALA A 438 14.89 29.64 44.57
C ALA A 438 14.75 28.97 45.96
N LEU A 439 15.76 28.24 46.45
CA LEU A 439 15.72 27.62 47.77
C LEU A 439 15.83 28.67 48.90
N PRO A 440 15.01 28.58 49.96
CA PRO A 440 15.14 29.47 51.11
C PRO A 440 16.53 29.31 51.75
N LYS A 441 17.18 30.44 52.01
CA LYS A 441 18.53 30.50 52.61
C LYS A 441 18.54 30.16 54.08
#